data_AF-A0AAV5T708-F1
#
_entry.id   AF-A0AAV5T708-F1
#
_cell.length_a   1.000
_cell.length_b   1.000
_cell.length_c   1.000
_cell.angle_alpha   90.00
_cell.angle_beta   90.00
_cell.angle_gamma   90.00
#
_symmetry.space_group_name_H-M   'P 1'
#
loop_
_entity.id
_entity.type
_entity.pdbx_description
1 polymer ?
#
loop_
_entity_poly.entity_id
_entity_poly.type
_entity_poly.pdbx_seq_one_letter_code
_entity_poly.pdbx_strand_id
1 'polypeptide(L)'
;KSDSKMYTSPQCVLCETYPPTVCGYVDHLYKKHKSTLIQNDIYLLCLCGIIVRTMDIDPYHNKMCDGRQFTKIIIHKLVNKIHSTPQCVLC
;
A
#
# COMPACT_ATOMS: atom_id res chain seq x y z
N LYS A 1 -9.40 -29.09 -8.53
CA LYS A 1 -9.13 -27.75 -9.09
C LYS A 1 -8.91 -26.83 -7.90
N SER A 2 -7.67 -26.42 -7.66
CA SER A 2 -7.32 -25.53 -6.56
C SER A 2 -6.65 -24.31 -7.17
N ASP A 3 -7.42 -23.25 -7.36
CA ASP A 3 -6.94 -21.96 -7.82
C ASP A 3 -6.08 -21.32 -6.73
N SER A 4 -4.79 -21.65 -6.73
CA SER A 4 -3.78 -20.95 -5.93
C SER A 4 -3.69 -19.51 -6.42
N LYS A 5 -4.43 -18.58 -5.79
CA LYS A 5 -4.20 -17.14 -5.94
C LYS A 5 -2.77 -16.85 -5.53
N MET A 6 -1.89 -16.72 -6.52
CA MET A 6 -0.49 -16.35 -6.33
C MET A 6 -0.47 -14.87 -5.97
N TYR A 7 -0.44 -14.57 -4.68
CA TYR A 7 -0.34 -13.19 -4.19
C TYR A 7 1.07 -12.67 -4.50
N THR A 8 1.21 -11.92 -5.59
CA THR A 8 2.46 -11.24 -5.93
C THR A 8 2.59 -9.98 -5.08
N SER A 9 3.66 -9.88 -4.30
CA SER A 9 3.98 -8.66 -3.56
C SER A 9 4.09 -7.48 -4.54
N PRO A 10 3.59 -6.28 -4.19
CA PRO A 10 3.64 -5.13 -5.08
C PRO A 10 5.08 -4.64 -5.27
N GLN A 11 5.39 -4.23 -6.50
CA GLN A 11 6.66 -3.55 -6.82
C GLN A 11 6.77 -2.23 -6.06
N CYS A 12 8.00 -1.87 -5.65
CA CYS A 12 8.34 -0.54 -5.17
C CYS A 12 7.92 0.54 -6.18
N VAL A 13 7.60 1.75 -5.72
CA VAL A 13 7.27 2.89 -6.61
C VAL A 13 8.51 3.57 -7.19
N LEU A 14 9.68 3.36 -6.58
CA LEU A 14 10.93 4.04 -6.93
C LEU A 14 11.99 3.10 -7.53
N CYS A 15 11.73 1.80 -7.57
CA CYS A 15 12.65 0.82 -8.17
C CYS A 15 11.94 -0.49 -8.55
N GLU A 16 12.71 -1.45 -9.07
CA GLU A 16 12.24 -2.78 -9.51
C GLU A 16 12.24 -3.83 -8.40
N THR A 17 12.44 -3.45 -7.14
CA THR A 17 12.35 -4.38 -6.00
C THR A 17 10.89 -4.72 -5.68
N TYR A 18 10.64 -5.96 -5.27
CA TYR A 18 9.34 -6.46 -4.82
C TYR A 18 9.42 -6.87 -3.35
N PRO A 19 9.26 -5.93 -2.40
CA PRO A 19 9.37 -6.23 -0.98
C PRO A 19 8.30 -7.24 -0.56
N PRO A 20 8.66 -8.34 0.13
CA PRO A 20 7.77 -9.47 0.35
C PRO A 20 6.67 -9.21 1.38
N THR A 21 6.83 -8.18 2.23
CA THR A 21 5.89 -7.83 3.29
C THR A 21 5.61 -6.33 3.31
N VAL A 22 4.48 -5.93 3.91
CA VAL A 22 4.14 -4.52 4.16
C VAL A 22 5.28 -3.83 4.90
N CYS A 23 5.75 -4.45 5.99
CA CYS A 23 6.89 -3.95 6.77
C CYS A 23 8.14 -3.84 5.91
N GLY A 24 8.46 -4.88 5.14
CA GLY A 24 9.61 -4.88 4.23
C GLY A 24 9.51 -3.81 3.16
N TYR A 25 8.30 -3.48 2.69
CA TYR A 25 8.06 -2.44 1.72
C TYR A 25 8.35 -1.06 2.29
N VAL A 26 7.80 -0.78 3.48
CA VAL A 26 8.02 0.47 4.21
C VAL A 26 9.51 0.63 4.56
N ASP A 27 10.13 -0.41 5.10
CA ASP A 27 11.55 -0.44 5.44
C ASP A 27 12.43 -0.21 4.21
N HIS A 28 12.11 -0.86 3.09
CA HIS A 28 12.83 -0.68 1.84
C HIS A 28 12.75 0.77 1.36
N LEU A 29 11.54 1.36 1.37
CA LEU A 29 11.33 2.75 0.94
C LEU A 29 12.13 3.73 1.81
N TYR A 30 12.12 3.53 3.13
CA TYR A 30 12.86 4.37 4.05
C TYR A 30 14.38 4.19 3.93
N LYS A 31 14.87 2.94 3.95
CA LYS A 31 16.31 2.64 3.97
C LYS A 31 16.97 2.94 2.63
N LYS A 32 16.35 2.53 1.52
CA LYS A 32 16.94 2.63 0.17
C LYS A 32 16.67 3.98 -0.50
N HIS A 33 15.47 4.53 -0.33
CA HIS A 33 15.04 5.73 -1.05
C HIS A 33 14.93 6.97 -0.16
N LYS A 34 15.15 6.84 1.16
CA LYS A 34 14.98 7.93 2.14
C LYS A 34 13.60 8.59 2.01
N SER A 35 12.59 7.77 1.69
CA SER A 35 11.24 8.23 1.39
C SER A 35 10.20 7.46 2.19
N THR A 36 8.99 7.99 2.25
CA THR A 36 7.86 7.42 2.98
C THR A 36 6.65 7.21 2.08
N LEU A 37 5.69 6.40 2.53
CA LEU A 37 4.46 6.13 1.78
C LEU A 37 3.70 7.43 1.43
N ILE A 38 3.58 8.34 2.40
CA ILE A 38 2.90 9.64 2.24
C ILE A 38 3.60 10.50 1.18
N GLN A 39 4.93 10.58 1.19
CA GLN A 39 5.69 11.36 0.21
C GLN A 39 5.52 10.87 -1.24
N ASN A 40 5.08 9.62 -1.42
CA ASN A 40 4.84 9.03 -2.74
C ASN A 40 3.34 8.85 -3.02
N ASP A 41 2.46 9.47 -2.23
CA ASP A 41 0.99 9.35 -2.36
C ASP A 41 0.52 7.89 -2.46
N ILE A 42 1.13 7.01 -1.67
CA ILE A 42 0.77 5.59 -1.63
C ILE A 42 0.30 5.17 -0.24
N TYR A 43 -0.58 4.19 -0.24
CA TYR A 43 -0.99 3.44 0.96
C TYR A 43 -0.81 1.95 0.70
N LEU A 44 -0.54 1.19 1.77
CA LEU A 44 -0.49 -0.27 1.71
C LEU A 44 -1.69 -0.83 2.47
N LEU A 45 -2.49 -1.67 1.81
CA LEU A 45 -3.64 -2.35 2.42
C LEU A 45 -3.28 -3.81 2.64
N CYS A 46 -3.12 -4.27 3.90
CA CYS A 46 -3.07 -5.72 4.17
C CYS A 46 -4.47 -6.31 3.93
N LEU A 47 -4.53 -7.58 3.53
CA LEU A 47 -5.78 -8.33 3.37
C LEU A 47 -6.65 -8.40 4.63
N CYS A 48 -6.09 -8.19 5.83
CA CYS A 48 -6.89 -8.10 7.05
C CYS A 48 -7.68 -6.79 7.16
N GLY A 49 -7.57 -5.90 6.16
CA GLY A 49 -8.27 -4.61 6.12
C GLY A 49 -7.52 -3.44 6.74
N ILE A 50 -6.32 -3.66 7.29
CA ILE A 50 -5.51 -2.58 7.87
C ILE A 50 -4.81 -1.78 6.77
N ILE A 51 -4.98 -0.47 6.82
CA ILE A 51 -4.33 0.50 5.94
C ILE A 51 -3.09 1.06 6.65
N VAL A 52 -1.93 0.82 6.07
CA VAL A 52 -0.65 1.36 6.51
C VAL A 52 -0.35 2.64 5.74
N ARG A 53 -0.16 3.73 6.51
CA ARG A 53 0.08 5.08 6.00
C ARG A 53 1.45 5.61 6.38
N THR A 54 1.98 5.18 7.52
CA THR A 54 3.25 5.64 8.08
C THR A 54 4.17 4.45 8.35
N MET A 55 5.35 4.73 8.90
CA MET A 55 6.30 3.68 9.31
C MET A 55 5.82 2.89 10.54
N ASP A 56 4.87 3.44 11.30
CA ASP A 56 4.29 2.81 12.48
C ASP A 56 3.25 1.78 12.05
N ILE A 57 3.73 0.58 11.75
CA ILE A 57 2.88 -0.59 11.63
C ILE A 57 2.60 -1.10 13.05
N ASP A 58 1.33 -1.24 13.38
CA ASP A 58 0.90 -1.78 14.66
C ASP A 58 1.64 -3.13 14.91
N PRO A 59 2.39 -3.28 16.02
CA PRO A 59 3.15 -4.50 16.30
C PRO A 59 2.25 -5.74 16.41
N TYR A 60 0.96 -5.57 16.74
CA TYR A 60 -0.04 -6.65 16.73
C TYR A 60 -0.40 -7.06 15.31
N HIS A 61 -0.42 -6.12 14.37
CA HIS A 61 -0.72 -6.39 12.96
C HIS A 61 0.32 -7.32 12.33
N ASN A 62 1.61 -7.12 12.64
CA ASN A 62 2.69 -7.94 12.11
C ASN A 62 2.61 -9.40 12.62
N LYS A 63 2.15 -9.61 13.86
CA LYS A 63 1.97 -10.96 14.43
C LYS A 63 0.77 -11.72 13.86
N MET A 64 -0.26 -11.03 13.36
CA MET A 64 -1.50 -11.67 12.88
C MET A 64 -1.56 -11.87 11.36
N CYS A 65 -1.04 -10.93 10.55
CA CYS A 65 -1.14 -10.95 9.08
C CYS A 65 0.14 -11.50 8.40
N ASP A 66 1.24 -11.71 9.14
CA ASP A 66 2.62 -11.91 8.63
C ASP A 66 3.10 -10.79 7.66
N GLY A 67 2.26 -9.78 7.42
CA GLY A 67 2.48 -8.70 6.47
C GLY A 67 2.63 -9.13 5.01
N ARG A 68 2.49 -10.42 4.65
CA ARG A 68 2.87 -10.94 3.31
C ARG A 68 1.83 -10.65 2.22
N GLN A 69 0.58 -10.49 2.60
CA GLN A 69 -0.52 -10.31 1.66
C GLN A 69 -1.05 -8.88 1.73
N PHE A 70 -0.62 -8.06 0.78
CA PHE A 70 -0.99 -6.65 0.74
C PHE A 70 -1.04 -6.09 -0.67
N THR A 71 -1.81 -5.02 -0.83
CA THR A 71 -1.98 -4.30 -2.09
C THR A 71 -1.50 -2.86 -1.93
N LYS A 72 -0.87 -2.32 -2.97
CA LYS A 72 -0.48 -0.92 -3.06
C LYS A 72 -1.61 -0.09 -3.66
N ILE A 73 -2.04 0.94 -2.95
CA ILE A 73 -3.05 1.92 -3.39
C ILE A 73 -2.31 3.22 -3.69
N ILE A 74 -2.51 3.81 -4.88
CA ILE A 74 -1.89 5.08 -5.29
C ILE A 74 -2.99 6.15 -5.34
N ILE A 75 -2.89 7.19 -4.52
CA ILE A 75 -3.93 8.22 -4.33
C ILE A 75 -4.13 9.05 -5.60
N HIS A 76 -3.05 9.40 -6.31
CA HIS A 76 -3.13 10.16 -7.55
C HIS A 76 -4.03 9.51 -8.62
N LYS A 77 -4.21 8.18 -8.60
CA LYS A 77 -5.15 7.48 -9.48
C LYS A 77 -6.61 7.56 -9.03
N LEU A 78 -6.89 7.87 -7.75
CA LEU A 78 -8.23 8.04 -7.23
C LEU A 78 -8.80 9.43 -7.54
N VAL A 79 -7.97 10.47 -7.48
CA VAL A 79 -8.39 11.85 -7.79
C VAL A 79 -8.90 11.96 -9.24
N ASN A 80 -8.22 11.32 -10.19
CA ASN A 80 -8.66 11.25 -11.59
C ASN A 80 -9.95 10.43 -11.82
N LYS A 81 -10.45 9.70 -10.82
CA LYS A 81 -11.75 9.02 -10.89
C LYS A 81 -12.89 9.87 -10.30
N ILE A 82 -12.57 10.87 -9.48
CA ILE A 82 -13.55 11.78 -8.85
C ILE A 82 -13.79 13.03 -9.72
N HIS A 83 -12.88 13.36 -10.64
CA HIS A 83 -13.13 14.38 -11.67
C HIS A 83 -14.11 13.96 -12.79
N SER A 84 -14.75 12.78 -12.67
CA SER A 84 -15.91 12.40 -13.50
C SER A 84 -17.23 12.36 -12.71
N THR A 85 -17.30 13.00 -11.55
CA THR A 85 -18.57 13.27 -10.87
C THR A 85 -18.80 14.78 -10.82
N PRO A 86 -19.92 15.30 -11.37
CA PRO A 86 -20.22 16.72 -11.36
C PRO A 86 -20.35 17.21 -9.92
N GLN A 87 -19.84 18.42 -9.70
CA GLN A 87 -19.97 19.20 -8.48
C GLN A 87 -21.40 19.11 -7.92
N CYS A 88 -21.56 18.56 -6.72
CA CYS A 88 -22.72 18.91 -5.90
C CYS A 88 -22.52 20.34 -5.43
N VAL A 89 -23.16 21.24 -6.17
CA VAL A 89 -23.45 22.62 -5.80
C VAL A 89 -24.29 22.62 -4.51
N LEU A 90 -24.07 23.64 -3.68
CA LEU A 90 -24.80 23.98 -2.46
C LEU A 90 -26.27 23.56 -2.45
N CYS A 91 -26.71 23.03 -1.30
CA CYS A 91 -27.98 23.36 -0.64
C CYS A 91 -27.86 23.00 0.85
#